data_AF-A0A6A3RYC7-F1
#
_entry.id   AF-A0A6A3RYC7-F1
#
_cell.length_a   1.000
_cell.length_b   1.000
_cell.length_c   1.000
_cell.angle_alpha   90.00
_cell.angle_beta   90.00
_cell.angle_gamma   90.00
#
_symmetry.space_group_name_H-M   'P 1'
#
loop_
_entity.id
_entity.type
_entity.pdbx_description
1 polymer ?
#
loop_
_entity_poly.entity_id
_entity_poly.type
_entity_poly.pdbx_seq_one_letter_code
_entity_poly.pdbx_strand_id
1 'polypeptide(L)'
;MLAESDQELLVQLTSVWCLAAKRKMGKTAASFKLELFIYVSRVATSATIRRATEGRIAAAASLIDEYLSALPAEQQLGEASRAYWAVTHARQPEQTPLAIPTNHTFTQLRRIDDYQREADEESQQRAASPEFGTVRRRLNGGMIPLDLNVTDLREALGLQSASAVRAPVPSSTPAVNMKDTVHLSDASME
;
A
#
# COMPACT_ATOMS: atom_id res chain seq x y z
N MET A 1 37.89 30.83 -0.58
CA MET A 1 36.54 31.26 -0.17
C MET A 1 35.56 30.64 -1.14
N LEU A 2 34.55 29.93 -0.65
CA LEU A 2 33.44 29.48 -1.50
C LEU A 2 32.58 30.72 -1.84
N ALA A 3 32.16 30.85 -3.10
CA ALA A 3 31.17 31.85 -3.47
C ALA A 3 29.78 31.35 -3.06
N GLU A 4 29.03 32.17 -2.33
CA GLU A 4 27.67 31.82 -1.85
C GLU A 4 26.58 32.41 -2.76
N SER A 5 26.94 33.30 -3.69
CA SER A 5 26.04 33.90 -4.68
C SER A 5 26.65 33.93 -6.08
N ASP A 6 25.78 34.02 -7.09
CA ASP A 6 26.18 34.15 -8.50
C ASP A 6 27.07 35.37 -8.74
N GLN A 7 26.81 36.47 -8.01
CA GLN A 7 27.57 37.70 -8.13
C GLN A 7 28.98 37.56 -7.55
N GLU A 8 29.13 36.85 -6.43
CA GLU A 8 30.45 36.51 -5.87
C GLU A 8 31.22 35.56 -6.79
N LEU A 9 30.55 34.57 -7.37
CA LEU A 9 31.17 33.64 -8.32
C LEU A 9 31.68 34.36 -9.57
N LEU A 10 30.89 35.28 -10.13
CA LEU A 10 31.29 36.11 -11.27
C LEU A 10 32.52 36.96 -10.95
N VAL A 11 32.57 37.58 -9.78
CA VAL A 11 33.73 38.38 -9.33
C VAL A 11 34.98 37.50 -9.21
N GLN A 12 34.85 36.32 -8.61
CA GLN A 12 35.97 35.38 -8.46
C GLN A 12 36.48 34.88 -9.83
N LEU A 13 35.58 34.47 -10.73
CA LEU A 13 35.95 34.02 -12.07
C LEU A 13 36.63 35.14 -12.88
N THR A 14 36.10 36.35 -12.82
CA THR A 14 36.68 37.52 -13.52
C THR A 14 38.08 37.84 -13.01
N SER A 15 38.28 37.81 -11.69
CA SER A 15 39.59 38.04 -11.06
C SER A 15 40.62 37.00 -11.49
N VAL A 16 40.26 35.70 -11.45
CA VAL A 16 41.12 34.60 -11.90
C VAL A 16 41.46 34.72 -13.38
N TRP A 17 40.47 35.08 -14.21
CA TRP A 17 40.65 35.30 -15.64
C TRP A 17 41.62 36.46 -15.92
N CYS A 18 41.46 37.61 -15.23
CA CYS A 18 42.37 38.74 -15.37
C CYS A 18 43.80 38.39 -14.93
N LEU A 19 43.97 37.60 -13.87
CA LEU A 19 45.28 37.11 -13.42
C LEU A 19 45.93 36.16 -14.45
N ALA A 20 45.15 35.27 -15.05
CA ALA A 20 45.62 34.39 -16.11
C ALA A 20 46.03 35.17 -17.36
N ALA A 21 45.23 36.17 -17.77
CA ALA A 21 45.52 37.02 -18.92
C ALA A 21 46.81 37.83 -18.75
N LYS A 22 47.13 38.28 -17.53
CA LYS A 22 48.36 39.02 -17.20
C LYS A 22 49.64 38.18 -17.32
N ARG A 23 49.56 36.85 -17.31
CA ARG A 23 50.73 35.97 -17.49
C ARG A 23 51.27 35.99 -18.93
N LYS A 24 50.54 36.59 -19.88
CA LYS A 24 50.89 36.64 -21.30
C LYS A 24 51.80 37.83 -21.66
N MET A 25 52.89 38.03 -20.93
CA MET A 25 53.98 38.94 -21.34
C MET A 25 55.33 38.25 -21.23
N GLY A 26 55.67 37.48 -22.28
CA GLY A 26 56.98 36.86 -22.42
C GLY A 26 56.89 35.46 -23.03
N LYS A 27 56.80 35.42 -24.37
CA LYS A 27 57.01 34.26 -25.27
C LYS A 27 56.38 32.92 -24.84
N THR A 28 55.41 32.50 -25.65
CA THR A 28 54.48 31.36 -25.54
C THR A 28 53.21 31.68 -24.75
N ALA A 29 52.07 31.61 -25.43
CA ALA A 29 50.77 31.69 -24.80
C ALA A 29 50.60 30.44 -23.94
N ALA A 30 51.00 30.52 -22.68
CA ALA A 30 50.85 29.42 -21.73
C ALA A 30 49.37 29.04 -21.66
N SER A 31 49.05 27.81 -22.05
CA SER A 31 47.77 27.20 -21.75
C SER A 31 47.58 27.20 -20.23
N PHE A 32 46.39 27.56 -19.76
CA PHE A 32 46.08 27.46 -18.34
C PHE A 32 44.88 26.52 -18.15
N LYS A 33 44.90 25.80 -17.04
CA LYS A 33 43.85 24.88 -16.62
C LYS A 33 43.14 25.49 -15.41
N LEU A 34 41.82 25.59 -15.47
CA LEU A 34 40.96 25.97 -14.35
C LEU A 34 40.23 24.71 -13.87
N GLU A 35 40.37 24.38 -12.59
CA GLU A 35 39.61 23.31 -11.95
C GLU A 35 38.51 23.93 -11.08
N LEU A 36 37.25 23.57 -11.36
CA LEU A 36 36.09 24.10 -10.69
C LEU A 36 35.43 23.00 -9.86
N PHE A 37 35.31 23.23 -8.55
CA PHE A 37 34.60 22.37 -7.62
C PHE A 37 33.29 23.05 -7.21
N ILE A 38 32.18 22.55 -7.72
CA ILE A 38 30.84 23.07 -7.42
C ILE A 38 30.20 22.18 -6.37
N TYR A 39 29.85 22.76 -5.22
CA TYR A 39 29.04 22.11 -4.22
C TYR A 39 27.57 22.46 -4.46
N VAL A 40 26.81 21.51 -5.00
CA VAL A 40 25.37 21.68 -5.17
C VAL A 40 24.67 21.08 -3.96
N SER A 41 24.07 21.94 -3.14
CA SER A 41 23.16 21.50 -2.09
C SER A 41 21.93 20.87 -2.74
N ARG A 42 21.66 19.60 -2.45
CA ARG A 42 20.39 18.99 -2.87
C ARG A 42 19.26 19.76 -2.17
N VAL A 43 18.48 20.53 -2.93
CA VAL A 43 17.20 21.04 -2.45
C VAL A 43 16.31 19.82 -2.31
N ALA A 44 16.29 19.23 -1.12
CA ALA A 44 15.32 18.23 -0.79
C ALA A 44 13.96 18.93 -0.79
N THR A 45 13.22 18.83 -1.89
CA THR A 45 11.76 18.77 -1.80
C THR A 45 11.48 17.57 -0.92
N SER A 46 11.46 17.80 0.39
CA SER A 46 11.48 16.71 1.35
C SER A 46 10.15 15.96 1.24
N ALA A 47 10.16 14.89 0.45
CA ALA A 47 9.21 13.79 0.55
C ALA A 47 9.52 13.04 1.86
N THR A 48 9.46 13.75 2.98
CA THR A 48 9.55 13.13 4.29
C THR A 48 8.26 12.36 4.48
N ILE A 49 8.39 11.04 4.64
CA ILE A 49 7.28 10.15 4.96
C ILE A 49 6.67 10.70 6.26
N ARG A 50 5.47 11.29 6.16
CA ARG A 50 4.82 11.89 7.31
C ARG A 50 4.13 10.79 8.12
N ARG A 51 3.94 11.04 9.42
CA ARG A 51 3.15 10.14 10.27
C ARG A 51 1.68 10.18 9.83
N ALA A 52 1.07 9.00 9.69
CA ALA A 52 -0.37 8.86 9.57
C ALA A 52 -0.98 9.09 10.97
N THR A 53 -1.23 10.35 11.31
CA THR A 53 -1.97 10.70 12.53
C THR A 53 -3.46 10.52 12.32
N GLU A 54 -4.21 10.32 13.39
CA GLU A 54 -5.66 10.10 13.34
C GLU A 54 -6.40 11.17 12.51
N GLY A 55 -6.16 12.46 12.76
CA GLY A 55 -6.78 13.53 11.97
C GLY A 55 -6.44 13.50 10.47
N ARG A 56 -5.24 13.03 10.10
CA ARG A 56 -4.83 12.91 8.69
C ARG A 56 -5.43 11.67 8.03
N ILE A 57 -5.57 10.59 8.78
CA ILE A 57 -6.29 9.39 8.34
C ILE A 57 -7.77 9.73 8.12
N ALA A 58 -8.40 10.47 9.03
CA ALA A 58 -9.79 10.90 8.90
C ALA A 58 -10.01 11.82 7.69
N ALA A 59 -9.10 12.79 7.46
CA ALA A 59 -9.16 13.64 6.28
C ALA A 59 -8.95 12.83 4.98
N ALA A 60 -7.99 11.91 4.96
CA ALA A 60 -7.77 11.03 3.81
C ALA A 60 -8.98 10.11 3.55
N ALA A 61 -9.59 9.55 4.61
CA ALA A 61 -10.78 8.72 4.50
C ALA A 61 -11.95 9.49 3.89
N SER A 62 -12.19 10.73 4.33
CA SER A 62 -13.26 11.57 3.79
C SER A 62 -13.08 11.86 2.29
N LEU A 63 -11.84 12.16 1.86
CA LEU A 63 -11.53 12.35 0.43
C LEU A 63 -11.69 11.06 -0.38
N ILE A 64 -11.31 9.92 0.19
CA ILE A 64 -11.51 8.61 -0.44
C ILE A 64 -13.00 8.32 -0.59
N ASP A 65 -13.83 8.66 0.38
CA ASP A 65 -15.28 8.41 0.35
C ASP A 65 -15.97 9.21 -0.72
N GLU A 66 -15.62 10.49 -0.81
CA GLU A 66 -16.10 11.37 -1.86
C GLU A 66 -15.71 10.81 -3.24
N TYR A 67 -14.46 10.38 -3.40
CA TYR A 67 -13.99 9.74 -4.63
C TYR A 67 -14.71 8.43 -4.97
N LEU A 68 -14.94 7.56 -3.98
CA LEU A 68 -15.65 6.29 -4.17
C LEU A 68 -17.14 6.49 -4.43
N SER A 69 -17.75 7.55 -3.91
CA SER A 69 -19.17 7.85 -4.13
C SER A 69 -19.49 8.22 -5.58
N ALA A 70 -18.49 8.72 -6.31
CA ALA A 70 -18.60 9.03 -7.74
C ALA A 70 -18.39 7.80 -8.64
N LEU A 71 -17.93 6.67 -8.09
CA LEU A 71 -17.64 5.45 -8.84
C LEU A 71 -18.83 4.47 -8.81
N PRO A 72 -18.96 3.60 -9.84
CA PRO A 72 -19.90 2.49 -9.85
C PRO A 72 -19.74 1.56 -8.64
N ALA A 73 -20.84 0.90 -8.24
CA ALA A 73 -20.88 -0.03 -7.11
C ALA A 73 -19.82 -1.16 -7.23
N GLU A 74 -19.52 -1.59 -8.45
CA GLU A 74 -18.51 -2.63 -8.76
C GLU A 74 -17.08 -2.20 -8.44
N GLN A 75 -16.80 -0.89 -8.34
CA GLN A 75 -15.50 -0.35 -7.93
C GLN A 75 -15.46 0.08 -6.46
N GLN A 76 -16.51 -0.18 -5.68
CA GLN A 76 -16.47 0.06 -4.25
C GLN A 76 -15.42 -0.83 -3.57
N LEU A 77 -14.71 -0.22 -2.61
CA LEU A 77 -13.71 -0.90 -1.80
C LEU A 77 -14.34 -1.32 -0.48
N GLY A 78 -13.98 -2.51 0.01
CA GLY A 78 -14.33 -2.90 1.37
C GLY A 78 -13.48 -2.17 2.41
N GLU A 79 -13.79 -2.45 3.67
CA GLU A 79 -13.23 -1.74 4.82
C GLU A 79 -11.70 -1.87 4.89
N ALA A 80 -11.15 -3.06 4.63
CA ALA A 80 -9.72 -3.31 4.78
C ALA A 80 -8.90 -2.56 3.72
N SER A 81 -9.33 -2.60 2.46
CA SER A 81 -8.69 -1.85 1.37
C SER A 81 -8.78 -0.34 1.58
N ARG A 82 -9.94 0.15 2.03
CA ARG A 82 -10.18 1.57 2.29
C ARG A 82 -9.34 2.09 3.45
N ALA A 83 -9.26 1.34 4.56
CA ALA A 83 -8.42 1.69 5.70
C ALA A 83 -6.93 1.75 5.32
N TYR A 84 -6.46 0.78 4.55
CA TYR A 84 -5.09 0.79 4.03
C TYR A 84 -4.81 2.00 3.13
N TRP A 85 -5.75 2.32 2.23
CA TRP A 85 -5.62 3.47 1.35
C TRP A 85 -5.57 4.79 2.16
N ALA A 86 -6.47 4.94 3.14
CA ALA A 86 -6.47 6.11 4.02
C ALA A 86 -5.13 6.27 4.76
N VAL A 87 -4.56 5.19 5.30
CA VAL A 87 -3.27 5.21 6.00
C VAL A 87 -2.11 5.53 5.04
N THR A 88 -2.09 4.94 3.85
CA THR A 88 -1.01 5.19 2.87
C THR A 88 -1.07 6.60 2.31
N HIS A 89 -2.26 7.10 1.98
CA HIS A 89 -2.47 8.48 1.55
C HIS A 89 -2.16 9.49 2.66
N ALA A 90 -2.52 9.20 3.92
CA ALA A 90 -2.19 10.05 5.06
C ALA A 90 -0.67 10.18 5.30
N ARG A 91 0.17 9.31 4.76
CA ARG A 91 1.65 9.46 4.83
C ARG A 91 2.20 10.38 3.76
N GLN A 92 1.43 10.66 2.72
CA GLN A 92 1.83 11.51 1.60
C GLN A 92 1.71 13.00 1.97
N PRO A 93 2.43 13.89 1.26
CA PRO A 93 2.22 15.33 1.34
C PRO A 93 0.78 15.75 0.95
N GLU A 94 0.27 16.84 1.50
CA GLU A 94 -1.11 17.33 1.28
C GLU A 94 -1.47 17.64 -0.18
N GLN A 95 -0.47 17.91 -1.02
CA GLN A 95 -0.66 18.18 -2.45
C GLN A 95 -0.58 16.93 -3.32
N THR A 96 -0.51 15.74 -2.72
CA THR A 96 -0.43 14.50 -3.50
C THR A 96 -1.79 14.17 -4.09
N PRO A 97 -1.89 13.96 -5.42
CA PRO A 97 -3.14 13.57 -6.04
C PRO A 97 -3.65 12.24 -5.46
N LEU A 98 -4.95 12.18 -5.22
CA LEU A 98 -5.60 10.96 -4.77
C LEU A 98 -5.57 9.92 -5.90
N ALA A 99 -4.88 8.81 -5.65
CA ALA A 99 -4.75 7.71 -6.60
C ALA A 99 -4.93 6.37 -5.89
N ILE A 100 -5.66 5.45 -6.54
CA ILE A 100 -5.88 4.10 -6.02
C ILE A 100 -4.53 3.37 -5.94
N PRO A 101 -4.16 2.79 -4.79
CA PRO A 101 -2.91 2.03 -4.67
C PRO A 101 -2.91 0.82 -5.61
N THR A 102 -1.75 0.52 -6.22
CA THR A 102 -1.59 -0.62 -7.15
C THR A 102 -0.65 -1.70 -6.63
N ASN A 103 -0.21 -1.58 -5.37
CA ASN A 103 0.74 -2.52 -4.79
C ASN A 103 0.09 -3.86 -4.41
N HIS A 104 0.93 -4.89 -4.21
CA HIS A 104 0.47 -6.23 -3.89
C HIS A 104 -0.35 -6.31 -2.59
N THR A 105 -0.01 -5.53 -1.57
CA THR A 105 -0.75 -5.49 -0.31
C THR A 105 -2.18 -5.02 -0.54
N PHE A 106 -2.38 -3.98 -1.34
CA PHE A 106 -3.71 -3.48 -1.67
C PHE A 106 -4.53 -4.50 -2.46
N THR A 107 -3.93 -5.19 -3.43
CA THR A 107 -4.59 -6.28 -4.16
C THR A 107 -5.00 -7.44 -3.23
N GLN A 108 -4.17 -7.78 -2.24
CA GLN A 108 -4.51 -8.79 -1.24
C GLN A 108 -5.66 -8.36 -0.33
N LEU A 109 -5.65 -7.10 0.12
CA LEU A 109 -6.73 -6.55 0.95
C LEU A 109 -8.05 -6.51 0.18
N ARG A 110 -8.03 -6.19 -1.11
CA ARG A 110 -9.24 -6.24 -1.95
C ARG A 110 -9.84 -7.65 -2.00
N ARG A 111 -9.00 -8.67 -2.15
CA ARG A 111 -9.46 -10.07 -2.10
C ARG A 111 -10.04 -10.43 -0.73
N ILE A 112 -9.47 -9.92 0.36
CA ILE A 112 -10.00 -10.14 1.71
C ILE A 112 -11.38 -9.51 1.84
N ASP A 113 -11.55 -8.29 1.34
CA ASP A 113 -12.85 -7.62 1.32
C ASP A 113 -13.89 -8.42 0.50
N ASP A 114 -13.49 -9.00 -0.63
CA ASP A 114 -14.37 -9.84 -1.45
C ASP A 114 -14.79 -11.11 -0.70
N TYR A 115 -13.85 -11.81 -0.06
CA TYR A 115 -14.17 -12.99 0.76
C TYR A 115 -15.05 -12.66 1.95
N GLN A 116 -14.87 -11.49 2.57
CA GLN A 116 -15.71 -11.07 3.68
C GLN A 116 -17.14 -10.82 3.19
N ARG A 117 -17.31 -10.17 2.04
CA ARG A 117 -18.62 -9.94 1.43
C ARG A 117 -19.34 -11.26 1.12
N GLU A 118 -18.64 -12.21 0.51
CA GLU A 118 -19.19 -13.54 0.23
C GLU A 118 -19.60 -14.28 1.52
N ALA A 119 -18.79 -14.18 2.58
CA ALA A 119 -19.09 -14.79 3.87
C ALA A 119 -20.29 -14.13 4.57
N ASP A 120 -20.42 -12.81 4.46
CA ASP A 120 -21.54 -12.04 5.03
C ASP A 120 -22.84 -12.37 4.28
N GLU A 121 -22.79 -12.46 2.95
CA GLU A 121 -23.91 -12.89 2.11
C GLU A 121 -24.33 -14.34 2.43
N GLU A 122 -23.38 -15.27 2.54
CA GLU A 122 -23.66 -16.65 2.94
C GLU A 122 -24.28 -16.71 4.35
N SER A 123 -23.77 -15.90 5.27
CA SER A 123 -24.30 -15.81 6.63
C SER A 123 -25.72 -15.25 6.66
N GLN A 124 -26.03 -14.25 5.84
CA GLN A 124 -27.38 -13.69 5.69
C GLN A 124 -28.34 -14.68 5.04
N GLN A 125 -27.91 -15.41 4.00
CA GLN A 125 -28.72 -16.49 3.41
C GLN A 125 -28.98 -17.62 4.40
N ARG A 126 -27.99 -17.97 5.24
CA ARG A 126 -28.16 -18.94 6.33
C ARG A 126 -29.03 -18.41 7.47
N ALA A 127 -29.00 -17.11 7.76
CA ALA A 127 -29.90 -16.50 8.73
C ALA A 127 -31.35 -16.46 8.20
N ALA A 128 -31.53 -16.36 6.88
CA ALA A 128 -32.81 -16.51 6.21
C ALA A 128 -33.25 -17.99 6.05
N SER A 129 -32.45 -18.95 6.49
CA SER A 129 -32.83 -20.36 6.53
C SER A 129 -33.97 -20.58 7.53
N PRO A 130 -34.84 -21.59 7.31
CA PRO A 130 -36.07 -21.72 8.06
C PRO A 130 -35.77 -21.90 9.55
N GLU A 131 -36.51 -21.15 10.37
CA GLU A 131 -36.49 -21.22 11.84
C GLU A 131 -36.71 -22.66 12.35
N PHE A 132 -37.46 -23.47 11.58
CA PHE A 132 -37.75 -24.87 11.85
C PHE A 132 -37.21 -25.80 10.76
N GLY A 133 -36.55 -26.87 11.16
CA GLY A 133 -36.09 -27.95 10.27
C GLY A 133 -36.77 -29.28 10.61
N THR A 134 -37.21 -30.02 9.59
CA THR A 134 -37.80 -31.35 9.77
C THR A 134 -36.71 -32.41 10.00
N VAL A 135 -36.70 -33.02 11.18
CA VAL A 135 -35.84 -34.16 11.52
C VAL A 135 -36.68 -35.43 11.55
N ARG A 136 -36.13 -36.54 11.05
CA ARG A 136 -36.80 -37.84 11.16
C ARG A 136 -36.34 -38.56 12.42
N ARG A 137 -37.27 -38.83 13.34
CA ARG A 137 -37.02 -39.60 14.57
C ARG A 137 -37.65 -40.99 14.45
N ARG A 138 -36.95 -42.00 14.97
CA ARG A 138 -37.54 -43.33 15.18
C ARG A 138 -38.35 -43.36 16.48
N LEU A 139 -39.64 -43.65 16.40
CA LEU A 139 -40.54 -43.82 17.55
C LEU A 139 -41.40 -45.07 17.33
N ASN A 140 -41.43 -45.97 18.32
CA ASN A 140 -42.22 -47.21 18.28
C ASN A 140 -42.01 -48.05 17.00
N GLY A 141 -40.77 -48.08 16.49
CA GLY A 141 -40.41 -48.82 15.28
C GLY A 141 -40.67 -48.09 13.96
N GLY A 142 -41.48 -47.03 13.95
CA GLY A 142 -41.73 -46.17 12.78
C GLY A 142 -40.81 -44.95 12.72
N MET A 143 -40.61 -44.39 11.53
CA MET A 143 -39.93 -43.12 11.32
C MET A 143 -40.97 -42.00 11.23
N ILE A 144 -40.89 -41.00 12.12
CA ILE A 144 -41.84 -39.89 12.20
C ILE A 144 -41.08 -38.58 11.90
N PRO A 145 -41.57 -37.71 11.01
CA PRO A 145 -41.05 -36.36 10.83
C PRO A 145 -41.44 -35.47 12.00
N LEU A 146 -40.49 -34.68 12.51
CA LEU A 146 -40.72 -33.72 13.57
C LEU A 146 -40.06 -32.39 13.19
N ASP A 147 -40.80 -31.31 13.25
CA ASP A 147 -40.27 -29.97 13.02
C ASP A 147 -39.70 -29.43 14.32
N LEU A 148 -38.42 -29.08 14.30
CA LEU A 148 -37.68 -28.59 15.45
C LEU A 148 -37.07 -27.24 15.14
N ASN A 149 -37.05 -26.34 16.13
CA ASN A 149 -36.32 -25.09 16.01
C ASN A 149 -34.83 -25.38 15.79
N VAL A 150 -34.24 -24.80 14.75
CA VAL A 150 -32.86 -25.09 14.35
C VAL A 150 -31.85 -24.55 15.37
N THR A 151 -32.17 -23.45 16.05
CA THR A 151 -31.33 -22.85 17.09
C THR A 151 -31.26 -23.74 18.31
N ASP A 152 -32.41 -24.16 18.84
CA ASP A 152 -32.49 -25.06 20.00
C ASP A 152 -31.83 -26.41 19.71
N LEU A 153 -32.03 -26.94 18.48
CA LEU A 153 -31.40 -28.19 18.05
C LEU A 153 -29.87 -28.07 18.00
N ARG A 154 -29.33 -26.95 17.49
CA ARG A 154 -27.89 -26.70 17.47
C ARG A 154 -27.32 -26.58 18.88
N GLU A 155 -28.00 -25.86 19.76
CA GLU A 155 -27.60 -25.71 21.16
C GLU A 155 -27.58 -27.07 21.89
N ALA A 156 -28.64 -27.86 21.73
CA ALA A 156 -28.73 -29.20 22.32
C ALA A 156 -27.66 -30.17 21.80
N LEU A 157 -27.20 -29.99 20.55
CA LEU A 157 -26.12 -30.76 19.95
C LEU A 157 -24.72 -30.18 20.20
N GLY A 158 -24.61 -29.06 20.91
CA GLY A 158 -23.34 -28.37 21.14
C GLY A 158 -22.68 -27.81 19.87
N LEU A 159 -23.47 -27.57 18.81
CA LEU A 159 -22.98 -27.02 17.56
C LEU A 159 -22.84 -25.51 17.69
N GLN A 160 -21.61 -25.02 17.57
CA GLN A 160 -21.35 -23.57 17.54
C GLN A 160 -21.96 -22.98 16.27
N SER A 161 -22.62 -21.83 16.39
CA SER A 161 -23.09 -21.07 15.23
C SER A 161 -21.88 -20.72 14.37
N ALA A 162 -21.79 -21.34 13.19
CA ALA A 162 -20.57 -21.33 12.40
C ALA A 162 -20.19 -19.92 11.95
N SER A 163 -19.22 -19.32 12.63
CA SER A 163 -18.43 -18.19 12.16
C SER A 163 -16.97 -18.40 12.58
N ALA A 164 -16.34 -19.42 11.99
CA ALA A 164 -14.89 -19.65 12.19
C ALA A 164 -14.23 -20.52 11.11
N VAL A 165 -14.95 -21.06 10.13
CA VAL A 165 -14.32 -21.80 9.04
C VAL A 165 -14.15 -20.85 7.86
N ARG A 166 -13.06 -20.09 7.91
CA ARG A 166 -12.50 -19.46 6.71
C ARG A 166 -12.28 -20.56 5.69
N ALA A 167 -12.98 -20.51 4.55
CA ALA A 167 -12.73 -21.46 3.47
C ALA A 167 -11.22 -21.47 3.14
N PRO A 168 -10.61 -22.64 2.90
CA PRO A 168 -9.21 -22.70 2.52
C PRO A 168 -9.01 -21.81 1.30
N VAL A 169 -8.15 -20.79 1.44
CA VAL A 169 -7.75 -19.97 0.29
C VAL A 169 -7.17 -20.95 -0.74
N PRO A 170 -7.69 -21.02 -1.98
CA PRO A 170 -7.14 -21.90 -2.98
C PRO A 170 -5.67 -21.54 -3.16
N SER A 171 -4.78 -22.42 -2.71
CA SER A 171 -3.35 -22.22 -2.87
C SER A 171 -3.07 -22.27 -4.36
N SER A 172 -2.78 -21.12 -4.96
CA SER A 172 -1.96 -21.10 -6.17
C SER A 172 -0.56 -21.50 -5.73
N THR A 173 -0.35 -22.81 -5.51
CA THR A 173 1.00 -23.36 -5.40
C THR A 173 1.69 -23.00 -6.71
N PRO A 174 2.74 -22.16 -6.70
CA PRO A 174 3.47 -21.90 -7.92
C PRO A 174 4.02 -23.25 -8.41
N ALA A 175 3.63 -23.65 -9.61
CA ALA A 175 4.05 -24.93 -10.20
C ALA A 175 5.57 -25.00 -10.42
N VAL A 176 6.26 -23.86 -10.30
CA VAL A 176 7.68 -23.70 -10.52
C VAL A 176 8.30 -23.14 -9.25
N ASN A 177 9.25 -23.90 -8.69
CA ASN A 177 10.09 -23.42 -7.60
C ASN A 177 10.90 -22.21 -8.10
N MET A 178 10.78 -21.06 -7.43
CA MET A 178 11.54 -19.87 -7.81
C MET A 178 13.02 -20.14 -7.51
N LYS A 179 13.87 -19.98 -8.53
CA LYS A 179 15.30 -20.25 -8.37
C LYS A 179 15.91 -19.16 -7.49
N ASP A 180 16.43 -19.58 -6.34
CA ASP A 180 17.12 -18.68 -5.42
C ASP A 180 18.27 -17.97 -6.17
N THR A 181 18.22 -16.64 -6.19
CA THR A 181 19.22 -15.84 -6.88
C THR A 181 20.23 -15.44 -5.81
N VAL A 182 21.34 -16.18 -5.76
CA VAL A 182 22.45 -15.85 -4.86
C VAL A 182 22.95 -14.46 -5.24
N HIS A 183 22.65 -13.46 -4.43
CA HIS A 183 23.27 -12.16 -4.51
C HIS A 183 24.73 -12.31 -4.07
N LEU A 184 25.60 -12.64 -5.02
CA LEU A 184 27.02 -12.41 -4.85
C LEU A 184 27.17 -10.89 -4.73
N SER A 185 27.36 -10.40 -3.51
CA SER A 185 27.88 -9.07 -3.27
C SER A 185 29.18 -8.98 -4.04
N ASP A 186 29.19 -8.12 -5.06
CA ASP A 186 30.39 -7.81 -5.83
C ASP A 186 31.35 -7.05 -4.91
N ALA A 187 32.08 -7.82 -4.11
CA ALA A 187 33.24 -7.36 -3.38
C ALA A 187 34.45 -7.53 -4.29
N SER A 188 34.49 -6.77 -5.38
CA SER A 188 35.73 -6.44 -6.09
C SER A 188 35.93 -4.94 -6.01
N MET A 189 36.57 -4.54 -4.92
CA MET A 189 37.27 -3.27 -4.84
C MET A 189 38.69 -3.61 -4.41
N GLU A 190 39.55 -3.91 -5.39
CA GLU A 190 40.99 -3.63 -5.40
C GLU A 190 41.43 -3.39 -6.84
#